data_AF-A0A538DQ32-F1
#
_entry.id   AF-A0A538DQ32-F1
#
_cell.length_a   1.000
_cell.length_b   1.000
_cell.length_c   1.000
_cell.angle_alpha   90.00
_cell.angle_beta   90.00
_cell.angle_gamma   90.00
#
_symmetry.space_group_name_H-M   'P 1'
#
loop_
_entity.id
_entity.type
_entity.pdbx_description
1 polymer ?
#
loop_
_entity_poly.entity_id
_entity_poly.type
_entity_poly.pdbx_seq_one_letter_code
_entity_poly.pdbx_strand_id
1 'polypeptide(L)'
;MSLVLEEPGGTITVPAPVLATLVAEAAEEVDGTRVRRGRRRLEIDVSGEGARVRLELAARYGLVLPEVARRVQEQVSAALTTMCKVKIDRIDVSVEEVE
;
A
#
# COMPACT_ATOMS: atom_id res chain seq x y z
N MET A 1 -3.83 -6.24 -14.07
CA MET A 1 -4.92 -6.06 -13.09
C MET A 1 -5.25 -4.58 -13.00
N SER A 2 -6.50 -4.23 -12.73
CA SER A 2 -6.96 -2.85 -12.52
C SER A 2 -8.14 -2.84 -11.55
N LEU A 3 -8.25 -1.80 -10.74
CA LEU A 3 -9.45 -1.50 -9.97
C LEU A 3 -10.43 -0.77 -10.88
N VAL A 4 -11.71 -1.15 -10.83
CA VAL A 4 -12.78 -0.51 -11.58
C VAL A 4 -13.83 -0.04 -10.57
N LEU A 5 -14.11 1.26 -10.58
CA LEU A 5 -15.10 1.91 -9.71
C LEU A 5 -16.30 2.35 -10.55
N GLU A 6 -17.49 1.97 -10.13
CA GLU A 6 -18.74 2.41 -10.73
C GLU A 6 -19.28 3.62 -9.96
N GLU A 7 -19.41 4.75 -10.65
CA GLU A 7 -19.92 6.00 -10.10
C GLU A 7 -21.15 6.46 -10.92
N PRO A 8 -22.00 7.35 -10.38
CA PRO A 8 -23.19 7.82 -11.10
C PRO A 8 -22.90 8.46 -12.48
N GLY A 9 -21.69 8.99 -12.67
CA GLY A 9 -21.24 9.59 -13.92
C GLY A 9 -20.51 8.64 -14.89
N GLY A 10 -20.38 7.36 -14.56
CA GLY A 10 -19.68 6.36 -15.38
C GLY A 10 -18.65 5.56 -14.59
N THR A 11 -17.63 5.04 -15.28
CA THR A 11 -16.64 4.13 -14.71
C THR A 11 -15.26 4.79 -14.59
N ILE A 12 -14.61 4.61 -13.44
CA ILE A 12 -13.22 5.02 -13.22
C ILE A 12 -12.35 3.76 -13.14
N THR A 13 -11.34 3.66 -14.00
CA THR A 13 -10.40 2.53 -14.01
C THR A 13 -9.04 2.99 -13.49
N VAL A 14 -8.57 2.36 -12.41
CA VAL A 14 -7.24 2.61 -11.83
C VAL A 14 -6.32 1.42 -12.15
N PRO A 15 -5.32 1.59 -13.04
CA PRO A 15 -4.38 0.53 -13.38
C PRO A 15 -3.51 0.11 -12.19
N ALA A 16 -3.13 -1.17 -12.12
CA ALA A 16 -2.24 -1.68 -11.06
C ALA A 16 -0.94 -0.86 -10.85
N PRO A 17 -0.25 -0.33 -11.88
CA PRO A 17 0.92 0.53 -11.66
C PRO A 17 0.60 1.80 -10.88
N VAL A 18 -0.58 2.39 -11.08
CA VAL A 18 -1.00 3.60 -10.35
C VAL A 18 -1.31 3.26 -8.90
N LEU A 19 -2.01 2.14 -8.65
CA LEU A 19 -2.22 1.63 -7.29
C LEU A 19 -0.89 1.38 -6.57
N ALA A 20 0.09 0.80 -7.27
CA ALA A 20 1.42 0.55 -6.73
C ALA A 20 2.13 1.85 -6.34
N THR A 21 2.06 2.89 -7.18
CA THR A 21 2.60 4.21 -6.85
C THR A 21 1.91 4.80 -5.61
N LEU A 22 0.58 4.77 -5.54
CA LEU A 22 -0.17 5.31 -4.40
C LEU A 22 0.21 4.62 -3.08
N VAL A 23 0.27 3.29 -3.09
CA VAL A 23 0.67 2.52 -1.89
C VAL A 23 2.11 2.80 -1.51
N ALA A 24 3.02 2.91 -2.49
CA ALA A 24 4.42 3.22 -2.22
C ALA A 24 4.58 4.60 -1.59
N GLU A 25 3.96 5.63 -2.16
CA GLU A 25 4.01 7.00 -1.63
C GLU A 25 3.41 7.06 -0.23
N ALA A 26 2.23 6.46 -0.01
CA ALA A 26 1.61 6.41 1.31
C ALA A 26 2.49 5.70 2.35
N ALA A 27 3.17 4.61 1.98
CA ALA A 27 4.08 3.93 2.89
C ALA A 27 5.33 4.76 3.21
N GLU A 28 5.85 5.53 2.25
CA GLU A 28 7.03 6.39 2.39
C GLU A 28 6.75 7.72 3.10
N GLU A 29 5.48 8.10 3.30
CA GLU A 29 5.09 9.21 4.19
C GLU A 29 5.35 8.90 5.68
N VAL A 30 5.54 7.63 6.03
CA VAL A 30 5.95 7.26 7.39
C VAL A 30 7.44 7.52 7.56
N ASP A 31 7.79 8.42 8.48
CA ASP A 31 9.19 8.81 8.70
C ASP A 31 10.14 7.62 8.87
N GLY A 32 11.18 7.60 8.02
CA GLY A 32 12.24 6.61 8.08
C GLY A 32 11.91 5.26 7.43
N THR A 33 10.86 5.17 6.63
CA THR A 33 10.58 4.02 5.77
C THR A 33 10.95 4.30 4.32
N ARG A 34 11.23 3.22 3.58
CA ARG A 34 11.30 3.24 2.12
C ARG A 34 10.76 1.95 1.57
N VAL A 35 9.94 2.01 0.52
CA VAL A 35 9.46 0.78 -0.14
C VAL A 35 10.57 0.25 -1.05
N ARG A 36 10.88 -1.03 -0.92
CA ARG A 36 11.92 -1.64 -1.75
C ARG A 36 11.47 -1.72 -3.20
N ARG A 37 12.36 -1.33 -4.12
CA ARG A 37 12.09 -1.35 -5.56
C ARG A 37 12.44 -2.71 -6.15
N GLY A 38 11.64 -3.18 -7.11
CA GLY A 38 11.92 -4.42 -7.85
C GLY A 38 10.66 -5.24 -8.13
N ARG A 39 10.83 -6.34 -8.87
CA ARG A 39 9.73 -7.28 -9.15
C ARG A 39 9.31 -7.95 -7.83
N ARG A 40 8.00 -7.97 -7.54
CA ARG A 40 7.35 -8.65 -6.39
C ARG A 40 7.60 -8.05 -4.99
N ARG A 41 8.17 -6.84 -4.90
CA ARG A 41 8.37 -6.14 -3.61
C ARG A 41 7.12 -5.44 -3.10
N LEU A 42 6.20 -5.15 -4.00
CA LEU A 42 4.89 -4.58 -3.75
C LEU A 42 3.89 -5.35 -4.59
N GLU A 43 2.94 -6.00 -3.93
CA GLU A 43 1.87 -6.77 -4.56
C GLU A 43 0.54 -6.25 -4.04
N ILE A 44 -0.38 -5.99 -4.96
CA ILE A 44 -1.73 -5.51 -4.67
C ILE A 44 -2.68 -6.43 -5.42
N ASP A 45 -3.48 -7.16 -4.66
CA ASP A 45 -4.56 -7.99 -5.18
C ASP A 45 -5.88 -7.35 -4.78
N VAL A 46 -6.62 -6.86 -5.77
CA VAL A 46 -7.93 -6.23 -5.58
C VAL A 46 -9.00 -7.19 -6.07
N SER A 47 -9.81 -7.70 -5.15
CA SER A 47 -10.97 -8.54 -5.46
C SER A 47 -12.26 -7.83 -5.09
N GLY A 48 -13.41 -8.36 -5.54
CA GLY A 48 -14.72 -7.79 -5.20
C GLY A 48 -15.04 -7.76 -3.69
N GLU A 49 -14.30 -8.50 -2.86
CA GLU A 49 -14.52 -8.56 -1.40
C GLU A 49 -13.61 -7.60 -0.61
N GLY A 50 -12.52 -7.15 -1.21
CA GLY A 50 -11.53 -6.26 -0.63
C GLY A 50 -10.14 -6.38 -1.26
N ALA A 51 -9.22 -5.53 -0.81
CA ALA A 51 -7.84 -5.50 -1.25
C ALA A 51 -6.87 -6.12 -0.23
N ARG A 52 -5.92 -6.89 -0.76
CA ARG A 52 -4.76 -7.44 -0.06
C ARG A 52 -3.50 -6.79 -0.58
N VAL A 53 -2.72 -6.24 0.33
CA VAL A 53 -1.47 -5.55 0.01
C VAL A 53 -0.32 -6.27 0.69
N ARG A 54 0.76 -6.53 -0.04
CA ARG A 54 2.04 -6.98 0.52
C ARG A 54 3.12 -6.00 0.11
N LEU A 55 3.92 -5.54 1.07
CA LEU A 55 5.01 -4.62 0.83
C LEU A 55 6.27 -5.00 1.62
N GLU A 56 7.41 -4.89 0.96
CA GLU A 56 8.74 -4.99 1.55
C GLU A 56 9.32 -3.59 1.81
N LEU A 57 9.77 -3.35 3.04
CA LEU A 57 10.31 -2.07 3.50
C LEU A 57 11.80 -2.17 3.85
N ALA A 58 12.50 -1.06 3.62
CA ALA A 58 13.70 -0.70 4.37
C ALA A 58 13.31 0.28 5.48
N ALA A 59 13.83 0.09 6.69
CA ALA A 59 13.56 0.96 7.84
C ALA A 59 14.85 1.59 8.37
N ARG A 60 14.79 2.84 8.83
CA ARG A 60 15.93 3.48 9.47
C ARG A 60 16.30 2.78 10.80
N TYR A 61 17.60 2.67 11.07
CA TYR A 61 18.11 2.21 12.35
C TYR A 61 17.59 3.07 13.52
N GLY A 62 17.30 2.41 14.65
CA GLY A 62 16.80 3.07 15.86
C GLY A 62 15.28 3.22 15.92
N LEU A 63 14.54 2.78 14.89
CA LEU A 63 13.08 2.75 14.91
C LEU A 63 12.54 1.45 15.54
N VAL A 64 11.36 1.55 16.16
CA VAL A 64 10.61 0.41 16.70
C VAL A 64 9.82 -0.23 15.55
N LEU A 65 10.33 -1.33 14.99
CA LEU A 65 9.79 -1.94 13.76
C LEU A 65 8.27 -2.24 13.83
N PRO A 66 7.71 -2.80 14.92
CA PRO A 66 6.27 -3.00 15.00
C PRO A 66 5.44 -1.71 14.93
N GLU A 67 5.93 -0.62 15.52
CA GLU A 67 5.24 0.67 15.47
C GLU A 67 5.28 1.28 14.08
N VAL A 68 6.44 1.20 13.41
CA VAL A 68 6.59 1.64 12.02
C VAL A 68 5.69 0.82 11.10
N ALA A 69 5.69 -0.50 11.21
CA ALA A 69 4.83 -1.37 10.41
C ALA A 69 3.35 -1.03 10.60
N ARG A 70 2.90 -0.83 11.85
CA ARG A 70 1.53 -0.41 12.16
C ARG A 70 1.19 0.93 11.51
N ARG A 71 2.07 1.93 11.62
CA ARG A 71 1.86 3.24 10.99
C ARG A 71 1.78 3.15 9.47
N VAL A 72 2.61 2.30 8.84
CA VAL A 72 2.55 2.06 7.40
C VAL A 72 1.23 1.41 7.01
N GLN A 73 0.76 0.40 7.76
CA GLN A 73 -0.54 -0.22 7.52
C GLN A 73 -1.68 0.80 7.62
N GLU A 74 -1.66 1.66 8.64
CA GLU A 74 -2.65 2.72 8.83
C GLU A 74 -2.63 3.71 7.65
N GLN A 75 -1.45 4.18 7.24
CA GLN A 75 -1.30 5.16 6.16
C GLN A 75 -1.71 4.60 4.80
N VAL A 76 -1.28 3.38 4.47
CA VAL A 76 -1.66 2.70 3.23
C VAL A 76 -3.16 2.40 3.19
N SER A 77 -3.74 1.98 4.31
CA SER A 77 -5.18 1.76 4.43
C SER A 77 -5.95 3.05 4.19
N ALA A 78 -5.56 4.14 4.85
CA ALA A 78 -6.18 5.45 4.69
C ALA A 78 -6.11 5.94 3.24
N ALA A 79 -4.96 5.81 2.58
CA ALA A 79 -4.78 6.21 1.19
C ALA A 79 -5.71 5.44 0.25
N LEU A 80 -5.73 4.11 0.32
CA LEU A 80 -6.54 3.27 -0.56
C LEU A 80 -8.05 3.42 -0.30
N THR A 81 -8.48 3.56 0.95
CA THR A 81 -9.89 3.79 1.27
C THR A 81 -10.35 5.19 0.86
N THR A 82 -9.53 6.22 1.09
CA THR A 82 -9.92 7.61 0.79
C THR A 82 -9.85 7.92 -0.70
N MET A 83 -8.75 7.53 -1.36
CA MET A 83 -8.49 7.90 -2.75
C MET A 83 -9.15 6.92 -3.74
N CYS A 84 -9.29 5.64 -3.37
CA CYS A 84 -9.76 4.61 -4.29
C CYS A 84 -11.07 3.94 -3.84
N LYS A 85 -11.67 4.36 -2.72
CA LYS A 85 -12.90 3.76 -2.14
C LYS A 85 -12.81 2.24 -1.97
N VAL A 86 -11.59 1.72 -1.76
CA VAL A 86 -11.36 0.29 -1.62
C VAL A 86 -11.46 -0.12 -0.16
N LYS A 87 -12.20 -1.20 0.09
CA LYS A 87 -12.20 -1.88 1.39
C LYS A 87 -10.90 -2.69 1.53
N ILE A 88 -10.22 -2.54 2.65
CA ILE A 88 -8.97 -3.26 2.93
C ILE A 88 -9.25 -4.52 3.73
N ASP A 89 -8.79 -5.66 3.22
CA ASP A 89 -8.85 -6.93 3.93
C ASP A 89 -7.60 -7.17 4.76
N ARG A 90 -6.43 -6.90 4.18
CA ARG A 90 -5.14 -7.20 4.80
C ARG A 90 -4.00 -6.39 4.19
N ILE A 91 -3.10 -5.91 5.05
CA ILE A 91 -1.84 -5.29 4.65
C ILE A 91 -0.71 -6.02 5.38
N ASP A 92 0.06 -6.81 4.63
CA ASP A 92 1.25 -7.49 5.10
C ASP A 92 2.50 -6.62 4.87
N VAL A 93 3.20 -6.28 5.95
CA VAL A 93 4.44 -5.51 5.91
C VAL A 93 5.60 -6.42 6.30
N SER A 94 6.62 -6.50 5.44
CA SER A 94 7.89 -7.15 5.78
C SER A 94 9.00 -6.10 5.82
N VAL A 95 9.81 -6.10 6.87
CA VAL A 95 11.01 -5.25 6.95
C VAL A 95 12.21 -6.11 6.57
N GLU A 96 12.75 -5.86 5.39
CA GLU A 96 13.80 -6.69 4.77
C GLU A 96 15.19 -6.08 4.92
N GLU A 97 15.28 -4.81 5.31
CA GLU A 97 16.51 -4.04 5.35
C GLU A 97 16.45 -2.97 6.44
N VAL A 98 17.60 -2.70 7.08
CA VAL A 98 17.76 -1.62 8.07
C VAL A 98 18.95 -0.75 7.66
N GLU A 99 18.74 0.58 7.62
CA GLU A 99 19.72 1.58 7.15
C GLU A 99 20.04 2.66 8.20
#